data_AF-A0A1S4DTN4-F1
#
_entry.id   AF-A0A1S4DTN4-F1
#
_cell.length_a   1.000
_cell.length_b   1.000
_cell.length_c   1.000
_cell.angle_alpha   90.00
_cell.angle_beta   90.00
_cell.angle_gamma   90.00
#
_symmetry.space_group_name_H-M   'P 1'
#
loop_
_entity.id
_entity.type
_entity.pdbx_description
1 polymer ?
#
loop_
_entity_poly.entity_id
_entity_poly.type
_entity_poly.pdbx_seq_one_letter_code
_entity_poly.pdbx_strand_id
1 'polypeptide(L)'
;MVLVYLLVQVFGPSAKQKDLYDQAVVPIVNEVLESFNCTISAYGQTGTGKTYTMEGECKRSKSGPNGELPPGAGVIPRTVQQIFDTLEGQNAEYSVKVTFLELYNEEITDLLAQEEIPKVALEEKQKKQLP
;
A
#
# COMPACT_ATOMS: atom_id res chain seq x y z
N MET A 1 -17.07 14.38 31.08
CA MET A 1 -16.14 13.24 31.28
C MET A 1 -15.09 13.33 30.19
N VAL A 2 -13.82 13.55 30.54
CA VAL A 2 -12.72 13.62 29.56
C VAL A 2 -11.99 12.28 29.60
N LEU A 3 -11.97 11.56 28.48
CA LEU A 3 -11.17 10.35 28.31
C LEU A 3 -9.78 10.77 27.83
N VAL A 4 -8.75 10.38 28.57
CA VAL A 4 -7.34 10.62 28.23
C VAL A 4 -6.73 9.30 27.78
N TYR A 5 -6.08 9.32 26.62
CA TYR A 5 -5.39 8.16 26.05
C TYR A 5 -3.89 8.47 26.00
N LEU A 6 -3.08 7.49 26.38
CA LEU A 6 -1.63 7.53 26.21
C LEU A 6 -1.27 6.70 24.98
N LEU A 7 -0.67 7.36 24.00
CA LEU A 7 -0.17 6.77 22.77
C LEU A 7 1.32 7.02 22.67
N VAL A 8 2.05 6.14 21.98
CA VAL A 8 3.49 6.29 21.76
C VAL A 8 3.76 7.56 20.95
N GLN A 9 2.95 7.80 19.91
CA GLN A 9 3.01 8.99 19.07
C GLN A 9 1.61 9.39 18.62
N VAL A 10 1.41 10.69 18.36
CA VAL A 10 0.16 11.26 17.84
C VAL A 10 0.49 12.25 16.73
N PHE A 11 -0.14 12.08 15.59
CA PHE A 11 0.00 12.96 14.43
C PHE A 11 -1.25 13.82 14.28
N GLY A 12 -1.08 15.15 14.33
CA GLY A 12 -2.15 16.11 14.14
C GLY A 12 -2.58 16.25 12.68
N PRO A 13 -3.66 17.00 12.39
CA PRO A 13 -4.19 17.18 11.03
C PRO A 13 -3.23 17.89 10.08
N SER A 14 -2.23 18.62 10.60
CA SER A 14 -1.18 19.27 9.82
C SER A 14 0.04 18.37 9.55
N ALA A 15 0.05 17.14 10.09
CA ALA A 15 1.14 16.19 9.87
C ALA A 15 1.20 15.77 8.41
N LYS A 16 2.41 15.75 7.84
CA LYS A 16 2.63 15.31 6.47
C LYS A 16 2.86 13.79 6.46
N GLN A 17 2.57 13.18 5.31
CA GLN A 17 2.84 11.75 5.08
C GLN A 17 4.31 11.39 5.33
N LYS A 18 5.21 12.27 4.90
CA LYS A 18 6.65 12.10 5.12
C LYS A 18 7.00 12.12 6.61
N ASP A 19 6.47 13.09 7.37
CA ASP A 19 6.79 13.21 8.80
C ASP A 19 6.31 11.99 9.60
N LEU A 20 5.14 11.44 9.23
CA LEU A 20 4.61 10.21 9.80
C LEU A 20 5.47 9.00 9.44
N TYR A 21 5.86 8.90 8.16
CA TYR A 21 6.71 7.82 7.68
C TYR A 21 8.07 7.80 8.37
N ASP A 22 8.76 8.94 8.39
CA ASP A 22 10.10 9.09 8.94
C ASP A 22 10.14 8.75 10.45
N GLN A 23 9.10 9.11 11.20
CA GLN A 23 9.06 8.92 12.66
C GLN A 23 8.51 7.56 13.10
N ALA A 24 7.50 7.02 12.40
CA ALA A 24 6.79 5.82 12.86
C ALA A 24 7.09 4.57 12.02
N VAL A 25 7.49 4.72 10.76
CA VAL A 25 7.59 3.60 9.81
C VAL A 25 9.04 3.23 9.50
N VAL A 26 9.93 4.20 9.33
CA VAL A 26 11.35 3.95 9.03
C VAL A 26 12.00 2.97 10.03
N PRO A 27 11.79 3.07 11.36
CA PRO A 27 12.35 2.11 12.30
C PRO A 27 11.89 0.68 12.03
N ILE A 28 10.61 0.50 11.67
CA ILE A 28 10.00 -0.79 11.37
C ILE A 28 10.59 -1.38 10.08
N VAL A 29 10.79 -0.55 9.04
CA VAL A 29 11.41 -1.01 7.78
C VAL A 29 12.87 -1.43 8.00
N ASN A 30 13.60 -0.75 8.88
CA ASN A 30 14.96 -1.15 9.25
C ASN A 30 14.97 -2.52 9.96
N GLU A 31 14.00 -2.78 10.85
CA GLU A 31 13.85 -4.11 11.46
C GLU A 31 13.59 -5.20 10.39
N VAL A 32 12.78 -4.92 9.36
CA VAL A 32 12.56 -5.86 8.25
C VAL A 32 13.87 -6.17 7.50
N LEU A 33 14.70 -5.15 7.26
CA LEU A 33 16.01 -5.32 6.62
C LEU A 33 17.00 -6.08 7.52
N GLU A 34 16.79 -6.08 8.83
CA GLU A 34 17.51 -6.89 9.82
C GLU A 34 16.92 -8.29 10.02
N SER A 35 16.04 -8.74 9.10
CA SER A 35 15.40 -10.07 9.11
C SER A 35 14.32 -10.28 10.19
N PHE A 36 13.66 -9.20 10.64
CA PHE A 36 12.46 -9.31 11.49
C PHE A 36 11.16 -9.29 10.67
N ASN A 37 10.13 -9.98 11.18
CA ASN A 37 8.80 -9.93 10.60
C ASN A 37 8.02 -8.76 11.21
N CYS A 38 7.63 -7.79 10.39
CA CYS A 38 6.91 -6.61 10.84
C CYS A 38 5.58 -6.46 10.10
N THR A 39 4.56 -5.94 10.80
CA THR A 39 3.22 -5.71 10.24
C THR A 39 2.75 -4.31 10.61
N ILE A 40 2.29 -3.55 9.60
CA ILE A 40 1.66 -2.24 9.79
C ILE A 40 0.21 -2.34 9.30
N SER A 41 -0.73 -1.97 10.16
CA SER A 41 -2.15 -1.96 9.84
C SER A 41 -2.79 -0.65 10.28
N ALA A 42 -3.63 -0.08 9.42
CA ALA A 42 -4.39 1.13 9.71
C ALA A 42 -5.83 0.76 10.10
N TYR A 43 -6.26 1.22 11.29
CA TYR A 43 -7.60 0.97 11.83
C TYR A 43 -8.32 2.27 12.16
N GLY A 44 -9.64 2.28 12.00
CA GLY A 44 -10.49 3.45 12.22
C GLY A 44 -11.79 3.41 11.41
N GLN A 45 -12.69 4.37 11.65
CA GLN A 45 -13.95 4.48 10.93
C GLN A 45 -13.74 4.77 9.44
N THR A 46 -14.72 4.45 8.59
CA THR A 46 -14.72 4.87 7.18
C THR A 46 -14.60 6.38 7.06
N GLY A 47 -13.77 6.85 6.13
CA GLY A 47 -13.51 8.29 5.92
C GLY A 47 -12.45 8.91 6.83
N THR A 48 -11.87 8.18 7.80
CA THR A 48 -10.83 8.73 8.70
C THR A 48 -9.41 8.71 8.13
N GLY A 49 -9.26 8.42 6.83
CA GLY A 49 -7.96 8.49 6.16
C GLY A 49 -7.09 7.24 6.21
N LYS A 50 -7.61 6.04 6.57
CA LYS A 50 -6.84 4.78 6.54
C LYS A 50 -6.13 4.55 5.18
N THR A 51 -6.90 4.59 4.09
CA THR A 51 -6.38 4.46 2.72
C THR A 51 -5.42 5.59 2.38
N TYR A 52 -5.72 6.81 2.83
CA TYR A 52 -4.82 7.95 2.64
C TYR A 52 -3.47 7.70 3.33
N THR A 53 -3.42 7.26 4.59
CA THR A 53 -2.16 6.97 5.28
C THR A 53 -1.38 5.84 4.59
N MET A 54 -2.05 4.74 4.21
CA MET A 54 -1.37 3.57 3.64
C MET A 54 -0.94 3.75 2.18
N GLU A 55 -1.83 4.23 1.31
CA GLU A 55 -1.57 4.36 -0.13
C GLU A 55 -1.15 5.78 -0.52
N GLY A 56 -1.74 6.78 0.12
CA GLY A 56 -1.57 8.19 -0.24
C GLY A 56 -2.69 8.73 -1.12
N GLU A 57 -2.41 9.81 -1.83
CA GLU A 57 -3.33 10.33 -2.84
C GLU A 57 -3.39 9.37 -4.05
N CYS A 58 -4.51 8.65 -4.23
CA CYS A 58 -4.76 7.65 -5.29
C CYS A 58 -4.69 8.17 -6.74
N LYS A 59 -4.13 9.35 -7.00
CA LYS A 59 -3.86 9.77 -8.37
C LYS A 59 -2.61 9.01 -8.83
N ARG A 60 -2.60 8.61 -10.10
CA ARG A 60 -1.41 8.13 -10.83
C ARG A 60 -0.35 9.23 -10.76
N SER A 61 0.27 9.36 -9.60
CA SER A 61 1.22 10.40 -9.32
C SER A 61 2.48 9.88 -9.95
N LYS A 62 2.69 10.35 -11.18
CA LYS A 62 3.91 10.14 -11.91
C LYS A 62 5.04 10.43 -10.94
N SER A 63 5.95 9.47 -10.77
CA SER A 63 7.21 9.71 -10.08
C SER A 63 7.76 11.04 -10.59
N GLY A 64 8.26 11.88 -9.68
CA GLY A 64 8.87 13.14 -10.07
C GLY A 64 9.99 12.92 -11.10
N PRO A 65 10.47 13.98 -11.76
CA PRO A 65 11.50 13.89 -12.81
C PRO A 65 12.76 13.08 -12.43
N ASN A 66 12.99 12.80 -11.14
CA ASN A 66 14.12 12.03 -10.60
C ASN A 66 13.72 10.76 -9.82
N GLY A 67 12.51 10.22 -10.01
CA GLY A 67 12.03 9.07 -9.22
C GLY A 67 11.56 9.42 -7.80
N GLU A 68 11.52 10.72 -7.46
CA GLU A 68 11.02 11.19 -6.16
C GLU A 68 9.53 10.90 -6.01
N LEU A 69 9.16 10.38 -4.84
CA LEU A 69 7.77 10.18 -4.47
C LEU A 69 7.07 11.53 -4.24
N PRO A 70 5.80 11.66 -4.67
CA PRO A 70 5.03 12.86 -4.41
C PRO A 70 4.87 13.12 -2.90
N PRO A 71 4.67 14.38 -2.47
CA PRO A 71 4.44 14.70 -1.06
C PRO A 71 3.28 13.91 -0.43
N GLY A 72 2.25 13.60 -1.24
CA GLY A 72 1.08 12.82 -0.83
C GLY A 72 1.23 11.31 -0.86
N ALA A 73 2.40 10.74 -1.20
CA ALA A 73 2.63 9.29 -1.16
C ALA A 73 2.50 8.76 0.27
N GLY A 74 1.76 7.66 0.44
CA GLY A 74 1.54 7.01 1.73
C GLY A 74 2.66 6.06 2.15
N VAL A 75 2.37 5.22 3.14
CA VAL A 75 3.30 4.26 3.73
C VAL A 75 3.79 3.21 2.73
N ILE A 76 2.89 2.56 1.99
CA ILE A 76 3.21 1.46 1.07
C ILE A 76 4.24 1.89 0.00
N PRO A 77 4.00 2.94 -0.82
CA PRO A 77 4.96 3.33 -1.86
C PRO A 77 6.31 3.78 -1.28
N ARG A 78 6.33 4.42 -0.11
CA ARG A 78 7.58 4.82 0.57
C ARG A 78 8.38 3.63 1.07
N THR A 79 7.71 2.64 1.68
CA THR A 79 8.35 1.39 2.12
C THR A 79 8.97 0.63 0.96
N VAL A 80 8.25 0.51 -0.16
CA VAL A 80 8.80 -0.15 -1.35
C VAL A 80 10.05 0.58 -1.84
N GLN A 81 10.01 1.91 -1.95
CA GLN A 81 11.18 2.71 -2.33
C GLN A 81 12.37 2.50 -1.37
N GLN A 82 12.16 2.65 -0.05
CA GLN A 82 13.23 2.48 0.94
C GLN A 82 13.87 1.09 0.89
N ILE A 83 13.07 0.03 0.73
CA ILE A 83 13.58 -1.35 0.62
C ILE A 83 14.50 -1.46 -0.60
N PHE A 84 14.04 -1.04 -1.78
CA PHE A 84 14.86 -1.13 -3.00
C PHE A 84 16.11 -0.24 -2.93
N ASP A 85 15.99 1.00 -2.47
CA ASP A 85 17.14 1.91 -2.31
C ASP A 85 18.21 1.31 -1.38
N THR A 86 17.79 0.64 -0.31
CA THR A 86 18.72 0.01 0.65
C THR A 86 19.37 -1.23 0.07
N LEU A 87 18.61 -2.06 -0.64
CA LEU A 87 19.12 -3.29 -1.26
C LEU A 87 20.11 -3.00 -2.40
N GLU A 88 19.84 -1.97 -3.22
CA GLU A 88 20.76 -1.51 -4.27
C GLU A 88 22.09 -0.99 -3.69
N GLY A 89 22.05 -0.34 -2.52
CA GLY A 89 23.23 0.16 -1.83
C GLY A 89 24.11 -0.92 -1.18
N GLN A 90 23.55 -2.08 -0.86
CA GLN A 90 24.26 -3.16 -0.15
C GLN A 90 25.01 -4.13 -1.07
N ASN A 91 24.80 -4.05 -2.39
CA ASN A 91 25.43 -4.92 -3.40
C ASN A 91 25.35 -6.43 -3.05
N ALA A 92 24.24 -6.82 -2.41
CA ALA A 92 23.96 -8.19 -1.96
C ALA A 92 22.96 -8.86 -2.92
N GLU A 93 22.90 -10.19 -2.91
CA GLU A 93 21.86 -10.94 -3.64
C GLU A 93 20.57 -10.99 -2.80
N TYR A 94 19.45 -10.53 -3.37
CA TYR A 94 18.16 -10.49 -2.71
C TYR A 94 17.03 -10.99 -3.61
N SER A 95 16.03 -11.62 -3.01
CA SER A 95 14.80 -12.03 -3.68
C SER A 95 13.61 -11.42 -2.96
N VAL A 96 12.93 -10.49 -3.63
CA VAL A 96 11.73 -9.83 -3.11
C VAL A 96 10.50 -10.41 -3.81
N LYS A 97 9.50 -10.79 -3.03
CA LYS A 97 8.18 -11.24 -3.52
C LYS A 97 7.11 -10.36 -2.92
N VAL A 98 6.13 -9.99 -3.74
CA VAL A 98 4.99 -9.17 -3.34
C VAL A 98 3.70 -9.93 -3.64
N THR A 99 2.78 -9.92 -2.69
CA THR A 99 1.41 -10.38 -2.86
C THR A 99 0.46 -9.23 -2.53
N PHE A 100 -0.67 -9.14 -3.22
CA PHE A 100 -1.69 -8.14 -2.90
C PHE A 100 -3.04 -8.86 -2.80
N LEU A 101 -3.51 -9.03 -1.57
CA LEU A 101 -4.69 -9.82 -1.26
C LEU A 101 -5.80 -8.92 -0.70
N GLU A 102 -7.01 -9.13 -1.18
CA GLU A 102 -8.23 -8.56 -0.60
C GLU A 102 -8.94 -9.63 0.22
N LEU A 103 -9.33 -9.30 1.45
CA LEU A 103 -10.25 -10.10 2.25
C LEU A 103 -11.61 -9.41 2.25
N TYR A 104 -12.58 -10.00 1.58
CA TYR A 104 -13.95 -9.49 1.52
C TYR A 104 -14.92 -10.63 1.76
N ASN A 105 -15.85 -10.45 2.71
CA ASN A 105 -16.85 -11.47 3.06
C ASN A 105 -16.24 -12.85 3.39
N GLU A 106 -15.14 -12.89 4.16
CA GLU A 106 -14.38 -14.10 4.49
C GLU A 106 -13.76 -14.83 3.28
N GLU A 107 -13.78 -14.22 2.09
CA GLU A 107 -13.13 -14.74 0.89
C GLU A 107 -11.85 -13.95 0.59
N ILE A 108 -10.78 -14.67 0.27
CA ILE A 108 -9.48 -14.11 -0.09
C ILE A 108 -9.38 -14.08 -1.61
N THR A 109 -9.16 -12.89 -2.17
CA THR A 109 -8.94 -12.66 -3.60
C THR A 109 -7.52 -12.15 -3.85
N ASP A 110 -6.78 -12.78 -4.76
CA ASP A 110 -5.48 -12.27 -5.21
C ASP A 110 -5.67 -11.20 -6.29
N LEU A 111 -5.31 -9.96 -5.94
CA LEU A 111 -5.43 -8.79 -6.80
C LEU A 111 -4.33 -8.70 -7.87
N LEU A 112 -3.29 -9.53 -7.78
CA LEU A 112 -2.23 -9.61 -8.79
C LEU A 112 -2.40 -10.80 -9.75
N ALA A 113 -3.38 -11.68 -9.50
CA ALA A 113 -3.67 -12.77 -10.40
C ALA A 113 -4.15 -12.23 -11.76
N GLN A 114 -3.64 -12.78 -12.86
CA GLN A 114 -4.18 -12.49 -14.18
C GLN A 114 -5.60 -13.03 -14.24
N GLU A 115 -6.59 -12.17 -14.45
CA GLU A 115 -7.95 -12.63 -14.75
C GLU A 115 -7.89 -13.52 -15.99
N GLU A 116 -8.06 -14.83 -15.83
CA GLU A 116 -8.47 -15.67 -16.94
C GLU A 116 -9.90 -15.25 -17.30
N ILE A 117 -10.04 -14.22 -18.14
CA ILE A 117 -11.33 -13.82 -18.68
C ILE A 117 -11.91 -15.06 -19.37
N PRO A 118 -12.99 -15.69 -18.85
CA PRO A 118 -13.58 -16.82 -19.51
C PRO A 118 -14.15 -16.31 -20.84
N LYS A 119 -13.61 -16.79 -21.96
CA LYS A 119 -14.02 -16.44 -23.34
C LYS A 119 -15.51 -16.75 -23.65
N VAL A 120 -16.29 -17.21 -22.68
CA VAL A 120 -17.65 -17.73 -22.85
C VAL A 120 -18.72 -16.63 -22.96
N ALA A 121 -18.45 -15.40 -22.52
CA ALA A 121 -19.45 -14.32 -22.54
C ALA A 121 -19.56 -13.53 -23.87
N LEU A 122 -18.72 -13.82 -24.88
CA LEU A 122 -18.70 -13.08 -26.15
C LEU A 122 -19.50 -13.73 -27.29
N GLU A 123 -19.92 -14.99 -27.18
CA GLU A 123 -20.63 -15.69 -28.26
C GLU A 123 -22.17 -15.62 -28.15
N GLU A 124 -22.75 -15.28 -26.98
CA GLU A 124 -24.22 -15.25 -26.83
C GLU A 124 -24.90 -13.99 -27.38
N LYS A 125 -24.15 -12.93 -27.71
CA LYS A 125 -24.73 -11.69 -28.29
C LYS A 125 -24.93 -11.72 -29.80
N GLN A 126 -24.53 -12.80 -30.51
CA GLN A 126 -24.73 -12.91 -31.98
C GLN A 126 -25.90 -13.82 -32.41
N LYS A 127 -26.64 -14.48 -31.50
CA LYS A 127 -27.75 -15.39 -31.87
C LYS A 127 -29.18 -14.87 -31.68
N LYS A 128 -29.37 -13.58 -31.37
CA LYS A 128 -30.71 -12.93 -31.40
C LYS A 128 -30.73 -11.77 -32.40
N GLN A 129 -30.65 -12.10 -33.68
CA GLN A 129 -31.31 -11.31 -34.73
C GLN A 129 -32.38 -12.22 -35.36
N LEU A 130 -33.61 -11.98 -34.92
CA LEU A 130 -34.83 -12.46 -35.57
C LEU A 130 -34.99 -11.77 -36.93
N PRO A 131 -35.57 -12.42 -37.94
CA PRO A 131 -36.76 -11.90 -38.60
C PRO A 131 -38.01 -12.11 -37.73
#